data_AF-A0A2P0QLG8-F1
#
_entry.id   AF-A0A2P0QLG8-F1
#
_cell.length_a   1.000
_cell.length_b   1.000
_cell.length_c   1.000
_cell.angle_alpha   90.00
_cell.angle_beta   90.00
_cell.angle_gamma   90.00
#
_symmetry.space_group_name_H-M   'P 1'
#
loop_
_entity.id
_entity.type
_entity.pdbx_description
1 polymer ?
#
loop_
_entity_poly.entity_id
_entity_poly.type
_entity_poly.pdbx_seq_one_letter_code
_entity_poly.pdbx_strand_id
1 'polypeptide(L)' 'RGPNYPNYAMNVGHQGEYAAIGGAAHIARGDAWTLSPLMKITFADPSLKFDFSEVRREFAKGAIREFMPAGERSLIIPAR' A
#
# COMPACT_ATOMS: atom_id res chain seq x y z
N ARG A 1 4.05 16.28 -0.32
CA ARG A 1 5.31 16.10 0.47
C ARG A 1 5.55 14.60 0.67
N GLY A 2 6.66 14.20 1.27
CA GLY A 2 6.94 12.79 1.53
C GLY A 2 7.99 12.61 2.63
N PRO A 3 8.45 11.37 2.85
CA PRO A 3 9.39 11.02 3.91
C PRO A 3 10.71 11.81 3.87
N ASN A 4 11.13 12.34 2.71
CA ASN A 4 12.35 13.13 2.57
C ASN A 4 12.14 14.66 2.70
N TYR A 5 10.93 15.13 3.05
CA TYR A 5 10.77 16.53 3.43
C TYR A 5 11.49 16.74 4.77
N PRO A 6 12.40 17.73 4.93
CA PRO A 6 13.35 17.77 6.05
C PRO A 6 12.72 17.57 7.44
N ASN A 7 11.58 18.23 7.69
CA ASN A 7 10.91 18.14 8.99
C ASN A 7 10.19 16.79 9.23
N TYR A 8 10.05 15.95 8.20
CA TYR A 8 9.33 14.66 8.26
C TYR A 8 10.26 13.45 8.17
N ALA A 9 11.58 13.69 8.10
CA ALA A 9 12.57 12.69 7.74
C ALA A 9 12.93 11.69 8.84
N MET A 10 12.52 11.92 10.09
CA MET A 10 13.06 11.17 11.22
C MET A 10 12.02 10.43 12.07
N ASN A 11 10.76 10.89 12.12
CA ASN A 11 9.84 10.46 13.18
C ASN A 11 8.65 9.63 12.66
N VAL A 12 8.31 8.59 13.43
CA VAL A 12 7.10 7.77 13.27
C VAL A 12 5.83 8.53 13.69
N GLY A 13 4.64 7.99 13.39
CA GLY A 13 3.35 8.60 13.78
C GLY A 13 2.98 9.87 13.01
N HIS A 14 3.53 10.04 11.80
CA HIS A 14 3.29 11.20 10.95
C HIS A 14 2.98 10.83 9.50
N GLN A 15 3.78 9.97 8.88
CA GLN A 15 3.75 9.81 7.42
C GLN A 15 2.49 9.10 6.91
N GLY A 16 1.97 8.11 7.64
CA GLY A 16 0.71 7.43 7.29
C GLY A 16 -0.49 8.35 7.43
N GLU A 17 -0.49 9.17 8.49
CA GLU A 17 -1.49 10.18 8.78
C GLU A 17 -1.47 11.30 7.72
N TYR A 18 -0.29 11.75 7.31
CA TYR A 18 -0.14 12.71 6.21
C TYR A 18 -0.59 12.15 4.86
N ALA A 19 -0.42 10.84 4.60
CA ALA A 19 -0.97 10.21 3.41
C ALA A 19 -2.51 10.24 3.42
N ALA A 20 -3.13 9.97 4.58
CA ALA A 20 -4.57 10.08 4.76
C ALA A 20 -5.06 11.53 4.55
N ILE A 21 -4.41 12.52 5.17
CA ILE A 21 -4.75 13.95 4.98
C ILE A 21 -4.58 14.37 3.51
N GLY A 22 -3.50 13.94 2.87
CA GLY A 22 -3.26 14.21 1.45
C GLY A 22 -4.34 13.62 0.54
N GLY A 23 -4.86 12.44 0.84
CA GLY A 23 -5.98 11.83 0.11
C GLY A 23 -7.34 12.44 0.43
N ALA A 24 -7.58 12.84 1.69
CA ALA A 24 -8.89 13.25 2.18
C ALA A 24 -9.50 14.43 1.40
N ALA A 25 -8.68 15.44 1.07
CA ALA A 25 -9.15 16.60 0.30
C ALA A 25 -9.70 16.21 -1.08
N HIS A 26 -9.07 15.24 -1.74
CA HIS A 26 -9.47 14.75 -3.06
C HIS A 26 -10.68 13.82 -3.00
N ILE A 27 -10.75 12.97 -1.96
CA ILE A 27 -11.93 12.14 -1.70
C ILE A 27 -13.16 13.04 -1.49
N ALA A 28 -13.05 14.08 -0.66
CA ALA A 28 -14.16 15.00 -0.40
C ALA A 28 -14.63 15.77 -1.65
N ARG A 29 -13.71 16.02 -2.60
CA ARG A 29 -14.01 16.64 -3.89
C ARG A 29 -14.56 15.68 -4.95
N GLY A 30 -14.40 14.37 -4.74
CA GLY A 30 -14.68 13.35 -5.77
C GLY A 30 -13.64 13.31 -6.89
N ASP A 31 -12.42 13.80 -6.64
CA ASP A 31 -11.34 13.72 -7.63
C ASP A 31 -10.92 12.25 -7.79
N ALA A 32 -10.70 11.80 -9.03
CA ALA A 32 -10.34 10.41 -9.30
C ALA A 32 -8.91 10.03 -8.82
N TRP A 33 -8.04 11.01 -8.57
CA TRP A 33 -6.67 10.81 -8.07
C TRP A 33 -6.20 12.00 -7.22
N THR A 34 -5.16 11.76 -6.40
CA THR A 34 -4.53 12.79 -5.55
C THR A 34 -3.34 13.47 -6.21
N LEU A 35 -2.38 12.69 -6.74
CA LEU A 35 -1.12 13.24 -7.29
C LEU A 35 -0.83 12.80 -8.72
N SER A 36 -0.97 11.50 -9.01
CA SER A 36 -0.61 10.94 -10.32
C SER A 36 -1.73 10.03 -10.83
N PRO A 37 -2.36 10.35 -11.99
CA PRO A 37 -3.35 9.47 -12.60
C PRO A 37 -2.71 8.17 -13.11
N LEU A 38 -1.44 8.22 -13.53
CA LEU A 38 -0.69 7.02 -13.94
C LEU A 38 -0.59 6.02 -12.79
N MET A 39 -0.17 6.49 -11.60
CA MET A 39 -0.10 5.63 -10.41
C MET A 39 -1.48 5.12 -9.99
N LYS A 40 -2.53 5.94 -10.09
CA LYS A 40 -3.89 5.50 -9.78
C LYS A 40 -4.31 4.31 -10.66
N ILE A 41 -4.03 4.38 -11.96
CA ILE A 41 -4.37 3.34 -12.92
C ILE A 41 -3.48 2.10 -12.76
N THR A 42 -2.16 2.28 -12.57
CA THR A 42 -1.22 1.17 -12.39
C THR A 42 -1.62 0.24 -11.23
N PHE A 43 -2.15 0.78 -10.14
CA PHE A 43 -2.57 -0.01 -8.98
C PHE A 43 -4.03 -0.49 -9.05
N ALA A 44 -4.78 -0.14 -10.10
CA ALA A 44 -6.09 -0.70 -10.38
C ALA A 44 -5.99 -2.01 -11.17
N ASP A 45 -5.13 -2.92 -10.70
CA ASP A 45 -4.81 -4.19 -11.36
C ASP A 45 -5.05 -5.38 -10.41
N PRO A 46 -6.08 -6.21 -10.66
CA PRO A 46 -6.39 -7.38 -9.84
C PRO A 46 -5.38 -8.53 -10.00
N SER A 47 -4.43 -8.44 -10.93
CA SER A 47 -3.36 -9.44 -11.09
C SER A 47 -2.23 -9.28 -10.05
N LEU A 48 -2.20 -8.16 -9.33
CA LEU A 48 -1.26 -7.92 -8.24
C LEU A 48 -1.49 -8.93 -7.10
N LYS A 49 -0.40 -9.34 -6.43
CA LYS A 49 -0.46 -10.30 -5.32
C LYS A 49 -1.17 -9.79 -4.08
N PHE A 50 -1.17 -8.48 -3.90
CA PHE A 50 -1.79 -7.80 -2.77
C PHE A 50 -3.00 -7.00 -3.26
N ASP A 51 -4.14 -7.14 -2.60
CA ASP A 51 -5.35 -6.39 -2.91
C ASP A 51 -5.28 -4.97 -2.34
N PHE A 52 -4.91 -4.00 -3.18
CA PHE A 52 -4.82 -2.59 -2.83
C PHE A 52 -6.19 -1.90 -2.64
N SER A 53 -7.31 -2.56 -2.98
CA SER A 53 -8.65 -2.02 -2.72
C SER A 53 -9.10 -2.26 -1.28
N GLU A 54 -8.57 -3.31 -0.63
CA GLU A 54 -8.99 -3.76 0.71
C GLU A 54 -7.78 -4.00 1.65
N VAL A 55 -6.88 -3.02 1.71
CA VAL A 55 -5.60 -3.07 2.44
C VAL A 55 -5.72 -3.63 3.88
N ARG A 56 -6.73 -3.18 4.64
CA ARG A 56 -6.93 -3.64 6.04
C ARG A 56 -7.36 -5.11 6.11
N ARG A 57 -8.15 -5.58 5.14
CA ARG A 57 -8.57 -6.99 5.05
C ARG A 57 -7.38 -7.87 4.71
N GLU A 58 -6.51 -7.43 3.79
CA GLU A 58 -5.30 -8.17 3.46
C GLU A 58 -4.33 -8.26 4.63
N PHE A 59 -4.21 -7.21 5.45
CA PHE A 59 -3.45 -7.29 6.71
C PHE A 59 -4.03 -8.32 7.66
N ALA A 60 -5.35 -8.38 7.81
CA ALA A 60 -6.02 -9.39 8.63
C ALA A 60 -5.77 -10.80 8.10
N LYS A 61 -5.84 -10.99 6.77
CA LYS A 61 -5.51 -12.26 6.10
C LYS A 61 -4.07 -12.71 6.37
N GLY A 62 -3.12 -11.77 6.36
CA GLY A 62 -1.74 -12.02 6.77
C GLY A 62 -1.61 -12.41 8.25
N ALA A 63 -2.35 -11.72 9.14
CA ALA A 63 -2.35 -11.99 10.57
C ALA A 63 -2.84 -13.41 10.92
N ILE A 64 -3.80 -13.94 10.17
CA ILE A 64 -4.30 -15.32 10.30
C ILE A 64 -3.53 -16.33 9.43
N ARG A 65 -2.42 -15.92 8.81
CA ARG A 65 -1.51 -16.76 7.98
C ARG A 65 -2.16 -17.36 6.73
N GLU A 66 -3.16 -16.68 6.17
CA GLU A 66 -3.86 -17.11 4.95
C GLU A 66 -3.40 -16.35 3.70
N PHE A 67 -2.48 -15.39 3.84
CA PHE A 67 -1.89 -14.69 2.70
C PHE A 67 -0.77 -15.52 2.06
N MET A 68 -0.78 -15.66 0.73
CA MET A 68 0.26 -16.37 -0.03
C MET A 68 1.13 -15.36 -0.80
N PRO A 69 2.37 -15.08 -0.35
CA PRO A 69 3.25 -14.14 -1.02
C PRO A 69 3.84 -14.71 -2.32
N ALA A 70 4.35 -13.82 -3.16
CA ALA A 70 5.26 -14.20 -4.25
C ALA A 70 6.73 -14.16 -3.78
N GLY A 71 7.62 -14.80 -4.54
CA GLY A 71 9.06 -14.76 -4.30
C GLY A 71 9.59 -15.82 -3.34
N GLU A 72 8.76 -16.77 -2.92
CA GLU A 72 9.20 -17.94 -2.14
C GLU A 72 10.25 -18.76 -2.91
N ARG A 73 11.16 -19.39 -2.17
CA ARG A 73 12.27 -20.19 -2.72
C ARG A 73 12.06 -21.70 -2.58
N SER A 74 10.87 -22.13 -2.15
CA SER A 74 10.53 -23.53 -1.91
C SER A 74 10.77 -24.42 -3.14
N LEU A 75 10.64 -23.88 -4.36
CA LEU A 75 10.92 -24.60 -5.60
C LEU A 75 12.38 -25.09 -5.72
N ILE A 76 13.35 -24.37 -5.14
CA ILE A 76 14.79 -24.63 -5.29
C ILE A 76 15.46 -25.06 -3.98
N ILE A 77 14.67 -25.26 -2.92
CA ILE A 77 15.16 -25.71 -1.62
C ILE A 77 14.69 -27.16 -1.43
N PRO A 78 15.59 -28.11 -1.08
CA PRO A 78 15.20 -29.48 -0.79
C PRO A 78 14.13 -29.55 0.32
N ALA A 79 13.28 -30.57 0.26
CA ALA A 79 12.33 -30.83 1.34
C ALA A 79 13.08 -31.00 2.67
N ARG A 80 12.54 -30.39 3.73
CA ARG A 80 13.00 -30.57 5.12
C ARG A 80 12.16 -31.61 5.82
#